data_AF-A0A659UPE2-F1
#
_entry.id   AF-A0A659UPE2-F1
#
_cell.length_a   1.000
_cell.length_b   1.000
_cell.length_c   1.000
_cell.angle_alpha   90.00
_cell.angle_beta   90.00
_cell.angle_gamma   90.00
#
_symmetry.space_group_name_H-M   'P 1'
#
loop_
_entity.id
_entity.type
_entity.pdbx_description
1 polymer ?
#
loop_
_entity_poly.entity_id
_entity_poly.type
_entity_poly.pdbx_seq_one_letter_code
_entity_poly.pdbx_strand_id
1 'polypeptide(L)'
;TLQIGNGGTTGGILGNVTNNGTLAFDRSDTYTYAGVISGSGAVSQIGTGTTILTADNTYAGVTTIAAGTLQLGNGGTSGSIAGNVTNNGTLIIDRSNGVTLAGAISGSGSVVQQGAGSTTLAGTNSYGGGTTISAGTLIGQATSFGTG
;
A
#
# COMPACT_ATOMS: atom_id res chain seq x y z
N THR A 1 3.40 -8.61 17.28
CA THR A 1 2.48 -7.93 16.35
C THR A 1 1.68 -6.92 17.13
N LEU A 2 1.56 -5.69 16.62
CA LEU A 2 0.55 -4.73 17.05
C LEU A 2 -0.56 -4.74 16.00
N GLN A 3 -1.80 -4.97 16.41
CA GLN A 3 -2.96 -4.98 15.52
C GLN A 3 -3.92 -3.85 15.90
N ILE A 4 -4.43 -3.16 14.89
CA ILE A 4 -5.39 -2.06 15.00
C ILE A 4 -6.72 -2.52 14.41
N GLY A 5 -7.84 -2.42 15.13
CA GLY A 5 -9.17 -2.61 14.55
C GLY A 5 -9.90 -3.91 14.88
N ASN A 6 -9.21 -5.04 14.95
CA ASN A 6 -9.80 -6.36 15.22
C ASN A 6 -11.09 -6.66 14.41
N GLY A 7 -11.11 -6.27 13.14
CA GLY A 7 -12.22 -6.40 12.19
C GLY A 7 -13.32 -5.33 12.31
N GLY A 8 -13.26 -4.47 13.33
CA GLY A 8 -14.25 -3.43 13.60
C GLY A 8 -13.91 -2.08 12.97
N THR A 9 -14.68 -1.06 13.35
CA THR A 9 -14.51 0.36 12.94
C THR A 9 -13.88 1.22 14.04
N THR A 10 -13.38 0.61 15.11
CA THR A 10 -12.77 1.29 16.25
C THR A 10 -11.31 0.87 16.42
N GLY A 11 -10.55 1.58 17.24
CA GLY A 11 -9.11 1.33 17.40
C GLY A 11 -8.26 2.09 16.38
N GLY A 12 -7.22 2.75 16.86
CA GLY A 12 -6.35 3.59 16.04
C GLY A 12 -5.10 3.97 16.82
N ILE A 13 -4.10 4.43 16.08
CA ILE A 13 -2.86 4.96 16.62
C ILE A 13 -2.62 6.36 16.04
N LEU A 14 -1.83 7.16 16.73
CA LEU A 14 -1.45 8.51 16.32
C LEU A 14 0.06 8.65 16.40
N GLY A 15 0.62 9.54 15.57
CA GLY A 15 2.06 9.81 15.53
C GLY A 15 2.84 8.75 14.75
N ASN A 16 4.17 8.88 14.78
CA ASN A 16 5.07 7.98 14.04
C ASN A 16 5.21 6.63 14.74
N VAL A 17 5.50 5.58 13.97
CA VAL A 17 5.78 4.23 14.49
C VAL A 17 7.17 3.78 14.06
N THR A 18 7.99 3.37 15.02
CA THR A 18 9.19 2.56 14.77
C THR A 18 8.78 1.08 14.86
N ASN A 19 8.57 0.46 13.70
CA ASN A 19 8.13 -0.92 13.57
C ASN A 19 9.32 -1.86 13.37
N ASN A 20 9.61 -2.69 14.37
CA ASN A 20 10.59 -3.79 14.27
C ASN A 20 9.92 -5.17 14.34
N GLY A 21 8.59 -5.22 14.25
CA GLY A 21 7.80 -6.44 14.25
C GLY A 21 6.79 -6.43 13.12
N THR A 22 5.52 -6.66 13.44
CA THR A 22 4.41 -6.52 12.49
C THR A 22 3.44 -5.47 13.01
N LEU A 23 3.11 -4.49 12.18
CA LEU A 23 1.99 -3.56 12.36
C LEU A 23 0.85 -3.97 11.44
N ALA A 24 -0.26 -4.42 12.00
CA ALA A 24 -1.43 -4.89 11.25
C ALA A 24 -2.60 -3.91 11.38
N PHE A 25 -3.19 -3.54 10.24
CA PHE A 25 -4.44 -2.81 10.15
C PHE A 25 -5.57 -3.78 9.81
N ASP A 26 -6.49 -3.93 10.73
CA ASP A 26 -7.63 -4.83 10.70
C ASP A 26 -8.93 -4.04 10.92
N ARG A 27 -9.11 -3.00 10.11
CA ARG A 27 -10.30 -2.15 10.16
C ARG A 27 -11.24 -2.51 9.00
N SER A 28 -12.54 -2.52 9.27
CA SER A 28 -13.57 -2.77 8.25
C SER A 28 -14.04 -1.51 7.52
N ASP A 29 -13.69 -0.33 8.03
CA ASP A 29 -13.97 0.97 7.42
C ASP A 29 -12.71 1.61 6.82
N THR A 30 -12.85 2.85 6.35
CA THR A 30 -11.72 3.65 5.90
C THR A 30 -10.98 4.24 7.09
N TYR A 31 -9.67 4.02 7.16
CA TYR A 31 -8.79 4.56 8.18
C TYR A 31 -7.61 5.28 7.55
N THR A 32 -7.50 6.58 7.81
CA THR A 32 -6.35 7.38 7.36
C THR A 32 -5.30 7.43 8.46
N TYR A 33 -4.10 6.96 8.15
CA TYR A 33 -2.95 7.00 9.04
C TYR A 33 -1.86 7.92 8.47
N ALA A 34 -1.59 9.00 9.22
CA ALA A 34 -0.69 10.08 8.81
C ALA A 34 0.72 9.99 9.42
N GLY A 35 0.99 8.99 10.27
CA GLY A 35 2.29 8.80 10.89
C GLY A 35 3.28 8.11 9.95
N VAL A 36 4.56 8.46 10.05
CA VAL A 36 5.64 7.72 9.37
C VAL A 36 5.83 6.38 10.07
N ILE A 37 5.77 5.29 9.31
CA ILE A 37 6.18 3.95 9.73
C ILE A 37 7.63 3.75 9.27
N SER A 38 8.50 3.40 10.20
CA SER A 38 9.94 3.19 10.00
C SER A 38 10.40 1.87 10.63
N GLY A 39 11.67 1.49 10.49
CA GLY A 39 12.24 0.28 11.11
C GLY A 39 12.33 -0.93 10.19
N SER A 40 12.63 -2.11 10.73
CA SER A 40 12.85 -3.33 9.93
C SER A 40 11.61 -4.22 9.76
N GLY A 41 10.51 -3.86 10.40
CA GLY A 41 9.30 -4.68 10.49
C GLY A 41 8.41 -4.64 9.25
N ALA A 42 7.39 -5.49 9.25
CA ALA A 42 6.38 -5.63 8.21
C ALA A 42 5.10 -4.85 8.52
N VAL A 43 4.38 -4.44 7.47
CA VAL A 43 3.04 -3.85 7.55
C VAL A 43 2.03 -4.78 6.91
N SER A 44 0.87 -4.97 7.53
CA SER A 44 -0.17 -5.85 7.03
C SER A 44 -1.53 -5.16 7.00
N GLN A 45 -2.15 -5.04 5.82
CA GLN A 45 -3.58 -4.74 5.69
C GLN A 45 -4.33 -6.07 5.67
N ILE A 46 -5.09 -6.34 6.74
CA ILE A 46 -5.82 -7.60 6.94
C ILE A 46 -7.33 -7.40 7.11
N GLY A 47 -7.77 -6.16 7.35
CA GLY A 47 -9.18 -5.81 7.43
C GLY A 47 -9.84 -5.68 6.05
N THR A 48 -11.15 -5.79 6.00
CA THR A 48 -11.95 -5.65 4.77
C THR A 48 -12.08 -4.21 4.28
N GLY A 49 -11.71 -3.23 5.12
CA GLY A 49 -11.80 -1.81 4.83
C GLY A 49 -10.63 -1.27 4.02
N THR A 50 -10.42 0.04 4.12
CA THR A 50 -9.36 0.75 3.41
C THR A 50 -8.41 1.41 4.39
N THR A 51 -7.14 1.02 4.40
CA THR A 51 -6.10 1.77 5.11
C THR A 51 -5.46 2.75 4.13
N ILE A 52 -5.51 4.04 4.44
CA ILE A 52 -4.87 5.11 3.66
C ILE A 52 -3.60 5.57 4.38
N LEU A 53 -2.45 5.39 3.75
CA LEU A 53 -1.16 5.86 4.25
C LEU A 53 -0.81 7.18 3.56
N THR A 54 -0.82 8.29 4.30
CA THR A 54 -0.52 9.63 3.76
C THR A 54 0.90 10.10 4.02
N ALA A 55 1.64 9.43 4.90
CA ALA A 55 3.06 9.66 5.11
C ALA A 55 3.94 8.84 4.15
N ASP A 56 5.14 9.35 3.85
CA ASP A 56 6.15 8.58 3.14
C ASP A 56 6.85 7.62 4.12
N ASN A 57 6.50 6.33 4.03
CA ASN A 57 6.98 5.32 4.97
C ASN A 57 8.35 4.77 4.56
N THR A 58 9.17 4.40 5.55
CA THR A 58 10.58 4.00 5.38
C THR A 58 10.91 2.64 6.00
N TYR A 59 9.91 1.86 6.43
CA TYR A 59 10.13 0.52 6.94
C TYR A 59 10.65 -0.41 5.83
N ALA A 60 11.61 -1.28 6.17
CA ALA A 60 12.27 -2.13 5.18
C ALA A 60 11.59 -3.50 4.96
N GLY A 61 10.71 -3.91 5.87
CA GLY A 61 10.03 -5.20 5.79
C GLY A 61 8.95 -5.25 4.71
N VAL A 62 8.40 -6.45 4.49
CA VAL A 62 7.37 -6.68 3.48
C VAL A 62 6.07 -5.95 3.83
N THR A 63 5.37 -5.49 2.80
CA THR A 63 3.97 -5.06 2.90
C THR A 63 3.06 -6.21 2.47
N THR A 64 2.09 -6.59 3.29
CA THR A 64 1.10 -7.62 2.93
C THR A 64 -0.30 -7.03 2.90
N ILE A 65 -1.02 -7.19 1.80
CA ILE A 65 -2.43 -6.86 1.66
C ILE A 65 -3.18 -8.19 1.58
N ALA A 66 -3.64 -8.69 2.73
CA ALA A 66 -4.34 -9.96 2.82
C ALA A 66 -5.82 -9.85 2.44
N ALA A 67 -6.43 -8.70 2.70
CA ALA A 67 -7.81 -8.37 2.37
C ALA A 67 -7.98 -6.86 2.19
N GLY A 68 -9.16 -6.44 1.70
CA GLY A 68 -9.51 -5.02 1.57
C GLY A 68 -8.55 -4.24 0.68
N THR A 69 -8.31 -2.99 1.07
CA THR A 69 -7.53 -2.02 0.28
C THR A 69 -6.43 -1.38 1.10
N LEU A 70 -5.22 -1.33 0.55
CA LEU A 70 -4.18 -0.40 0.99
C LEU A 70 -4.04 0.72 -0.04
N GLN A 71 -4.19 1.96 0.39
CA GLN A 71 -4.06 3.14 -0.45
C GLN A 71 -2.83 3.95 -0.06
N LEU A 72 -2.03 4.33 -1.05
CA LEU A 72 -0.87 5.20 -0.90
C LEU A 72 -1.22 6.60 -1.37
N GLY A 73 -1.18 7.56 -0.45
CA GLY A 73 -1.60 8.93 -0.71
C GLY A 73 -3.12 9.12 -0.65
N ASN A 74 -3.54 10.38 -0.75
CA ASN A 74 -4.96 10.79 -0.76
C ASN A 74 -5.09 12.06 -1.63
N GLY A 75 -4.64 11.97 -2.88
CA GLY A 75 -4.55 13.06 -3.85
C GLY A 75 -3.37 14.03 -3.64
N GLY A 76 -2.66 13.91 -2.52
CA GLY A 76 -1.48 14.72 -2.18
C GLY A 76 -0.18 14.26 -2.85
N THR A 77 0.94 14.86 -2.42
CA THR A 77 2.30 14.59 -2.92
C THR A 77 3.11 13.64 -2.03
N SER A 78 2.45 12.99 -1.06
CA SER A 78 3.05 12.11 -0.06
C SER A 78 2.16 10.88 0.15
N GLY A 79 2.74 9.84 0.74
CA GLY A 79 2.13 8.51 0.83
C GLY A 79 2.95 7.53 0.02
N SER A 80 3.78 6.73 0.69
CA SER A 80 4.60 5.71 0.05
C SER A 80 4.84 4.55 1.00
N ILE A 81 5.27 3.42 0.45
CA ILE A 81 5.79 2.27 1.19
C ILE A 81 7.15 1.90 0.60
N ALA A 82 7.93 1.16 1.37
CA ALA A 82 9.18 0.57 0.93
C ALA A 82 9.08 -0.97 0.96
N GLY A 83 9.99 -1.64 0.27
CA GLY A 83 10.04 -3.09 0.19
C GLY A 83 9.04 -3.72 -0.78
N ASN A 84 9.01 -5.05 -0.77
CA ASN A 84 8.14 -5.85 -1.61
C ASN A 84 6.69 -5.83 -1.09
N VAL A 85 5.74 -6.09 -1.99
CA VAL A 85 4.31 -6.16 -1.68
C VAL A 85 3.77 -7.53 -2.03
N THR A 86 3.19 -8.23 -1.05
CA THR A 86 2.32 -9.37 -1.29
C THR A 86 0.87 -8.89 -1.28
N ASN A 87 0.28 -8.75 -2.46
CA ASN A 87 -1.05 -8.18 -2.68
C ASN A 87 -2.07 -9.26 -3.05
N ASN A 88 -3.00 -9.56 -2.14
CA ASN A 88 -4.18 -10.40 -2.36
C ASN A 88 -5.50 -9.61 -2.25
N GLY A 89 -5.42 -8.29 -2.10
CA GLY A 89 -6.56 -7.36 -2.08
C GLY A 89 -6.41 -6.33 -3.19
N THR A 90 -6.55 -5.05 -2.83
CA THR A 90 -6.33 -3.92 -3.75
C THR A 90 -5.20 -3.04 -3.24
N LEU A 91 -4.23 -2.73 -4.11
CA LEU A 91 -3.26 -1.66 -3.89
C LEU A 91 -3.65 -0.44 -4.73
N ILE A 92 -4.01 0.66 -4.09
CA ILE A 92 -4.32 1.94 -4.75
C ILE A 92 -3.15 2.90 -4.61
N ILE A 93 -2.79 3.58 -5.69
CA ILE A 93 -1.86 4.71 -5.67
C ILE A 93 -2.62 5.98 -6.05
N ASP A 94 -2.82 6.85 -5.06
CA ASP A 94 -3.53 8.11 -5.19
C ASP A 94 -2.63 9.30 -4.80
N ARG A 95 -1.69 9.59 -5.70
CA ARG A 95 -0.74 10.71 -5.59
C ARG A 95 -0.88 11.67 -6.78
N SER A 96 -0.65 12.95 -6.53
CA SER A 96 -0.65 13.99 -7.57
C SER A 96 0.72 14.23 -8.23
N ASN A 97 1.80 13.68 -7.66
CA ASN A 97 3.15 13.77 -8.21
C ASN A 97 3.73 12.39 -8.59
N GLY A 98 4.99 12.38 -9.01
CA GLY A 98 5.74 11.16 -9.30
C GLY A 98 5.99 10.31 -8.04
N VAL A 99 5.84 8.99 -8.16
CA VAL A 99 6.31 8.00 -7.17
C VAL A 99 6.91 6.79 -7.88
N THR A 100 7.90 6.14 -7.26
CA THR A 100 8.45 4.87 -7.72
C THR A 100 8.21 3.79 -6.68
N LEU A 101 7.60 2.69 -7.09
CA LEU A 101 7.50 1.46 -6.32
C LEU A 101 8.58 0.49 -6.82
N ALA A 102 9.67 0.41 -6.07
CA ALA A 102 10.84 -0.39 -6.44
C ALA A 102 10.70 -1.88 -6.10
N GLY A 103 9.93 -2.22 -5.07
CA GLY A 103 9.71 -3.60 -4.67
C GLY A 103 8.85 -4.37 -5.66
N ALA A 104 9.06 -5.69 -5.72
CA ALA A 104 8.19 -6.58 -6.48
C ALA A 104 6.80 -6.65 -5.82
N ILE A 105 5.75 -6.63 -6.65
CA ILE A 105 4.36 -6.81 -6.28
C ILE A 105 3.92 -8.19 -6.78
N SER A 106 3.51 -9.06 -5.85
CA SER A 106 3.06 -10.43 -6.14
C SER A 106 1.67 -10.69 -5.58
N GLY A 107 1.07 -11.84 -5.86
CA GLY A 107 -0.19 -12.31 -5.25
C GLY A 107 -1.38 -12.31 -6.21
N SER A 108 -2.60 -12.47 -5.70
CA SER A 108 -3.81 -12.55 -6.54
C SER A 108 -4.52 -11.21 -6.73
N GLY A 109 -4.09 -10.16 -6.03
CA GLY A 109 -4.76 -8.87 -5.96
C GLY A 109 -4.53 -7.97 -7.17
N SER A 110 -5.21 -6.82 -7.18
CA SER A 110 -5.17 -5.83 -8.25
C SER A 110 -4.35 -4.59 -7.85
N VAL A 111 -3.82 -3.90 -8.86
CA VAL A 111 -3.16 -2.59 -8.70
C VAL A 111 -4.00 -1.52 -9.41
N VAL A 112 -4.22 -0.39 -8.73
CA VAL A 112 -4.99 0.73 -9.25
C VAL A 112 -4.17 2.02 -9.20
N GLN A 113 -3.90 2.59 -10.37
CA GLN A 113 -3.45 3.99 -10.47
C GLN A 113 -4.67 4.89 -10.42
N GLN A 114 -4.84 5.63 -9.32
CA GLN A 114 -6.00 6.51 -9.10
C GLN A 114 -5.63 7.99 -9.12
N GLY A 115 -4.43 8.34 -8.68
CA GLY A 115 -3.99 9.74 -8.59
C GLY A 115 -3.62 10.33 -9.95
N ALA A 116 -3.76 11.65 -10.08
CA ALA A 116 -3.42 12.40 -11.30
C ALA A 116 -1.91 12.42 -11.62
N GLY A 117 -1.06 12.02 -10.68
CA GLY A 117 0.39 11.94 -10.84
C GLY A 117 0.85 10.75 -11.69
N SER A 118 2.15 10.46 -11.57
CA SER A 118 2.77 9.34 -12.26
C SER A 118 3.30 8.30 -11.27
N THR A 119 3.03 7.03 -11.53
CA THR A 119 3.60 5.91 -10.76
C THR A 119 4.50 5.10 -11.65
N THR A 120 5.75 4.88 -11.21
CA THR A 120 6.67 3.94 -11.85
C THR A 120 6.70 2.64 -11.07
N LEU A 121 6.30 1.53 -11.70
CA LEU A 121 6.48 0.18 -11.18
C LEU A 121 7.82 -0.36 -11.69
N ALA A 122 8.84 -0.32 -10.84
CA ALA A 122 10.20 -0.72 -11.22
C ALA A 122 10.52 -2.18 -10.90
N GLY A 123 9.73 -2.83 -10.04
CA GLY A 123 9.87 -4.25 -9.71
C GLY A 123 9.39 -5.18 -10.84
N THR A 124 9.89 -6.43 -10.82
CA THR A 124 9.30 -7.53 -11.58
C THR A 124 8.06 -8.03 -10.86
N ASN A 125 6.90 -7.80 -11.44
CA ASN A 125 5.62 -8.00 -10.77
C ASN A 125 4.89 -9.24 -11.29
N SER A 126 4.22 -9.95 -10.38
CA SER A 126 3.50 -11.20 -10.63
C SER A 126 2.09 -11.22 -10.03
N TYR A 127 1.52 -10.05 -9.72
CA TYR A 127 0.15 -9.97 -9.25
C TYR A 127 -0.84 -10.35 -10.36
N GLY A 128 -1.85 -11.15 -10.01
CA GLY A 128 -2.79 -11.75 -10.97
C GLY A 128 -4.13 -11.01 -11.14
N GLY A 129 -4.45 -10.03 -10.30
CA GLY A 129 -5.75 -9.34 -10.32
C GLY A 129 -5.86 -8.22 -11.35
N GLY A 130 -4.87 -8.06 -12.22
CA GLY A 130 -4.82 -7.03 -13.26
C GLY A 130 -4.45 -5.64 -12.76
N THR A 131 -4.37 -4.71 -13.71
CA THR A 131 -3.99 -3.31 -13.50
C THR A 131 -5.09 -2.38 -14.01
N THR A 132 -5.58 -1.47 -13.18
CA THR A 132 -6.52 -0.41 -13.58
C THR A 132 -5.84 0.95 -13.53
N ILE A 133 -6.03 1.77 -14.58
CA ILE A 133 -5.58 3.16 -14.61
C ILE A 133 -6.83 4.04 -14.66
N SER A 134 -7.20 4.61 -13.52
CA SER A 134 -8.35 5.51 -13.39
C SER A 134 -7.99 6.98 -13.68
N ALA A 135 -6.75 7.39 -13.39
CA ALA A 135 -6.22 8.70 -13.75
C ALA A 135 -4.69 8.67 -13.88
N GLY A 136 -4.09 9.78 -14.30
CA GLY A 136 -2.64 9.97 -14.29
C GLY A 136 -1.90 9.06 -15.28
N THR A 137 -0.71 8.61 -14.89
CA THR A 137 0.17 7.78 -15.75
C THR A 137 0.81 6.65 -14.96
N LEU A 138 0.75 5.44 -15.50
CA LEU A 138 1.49 4.29 -14.99
C LEU A 138 2.66 3.96 -15.93
N ILE A 139 3.86 3.85 -15.38
CA ILE A 139 5.12 3.66 -16.10
C ILE A 139 5.77 2.36 -15.64
N GLY A 140 6.35 1.60 -16.57
CA GLY A 140 7.02 0.34 -16.28
C GLY A 140 7.50 -0.36 -17.55
N GLN A 141 8.20 -1.47 -17.37
CA GLN A 141 8.59 -2.39 -18.44
C GLN A 141 7.52 -3.49 -18.60
N ALA A 142 7.67 -4.37 -19.59
CA ALA A 142 6.74 -5.50 -19.75
C ALA A 142 6.59 -6.35 -18.48
N THR A 143 7.68 -6.57 -17.74
CA THR A 143 7.66 -7.33 -16.48
C THR A 143 7.08 -6.56 -15.29
N SER A 144 6.71 -5.30 -15.47
CA SER A 144 6.20 -4.44 -14.39
C SER A 144 4.69 -4.54 -14.20
N PHE A 145 3.92 -5.14 -15.12
CA PHE A 145 2.45 -5.00 -15.13
C PHE A 145 1.65 -6.24 -14.73
N GLY A 146 2.22 -7.10 -13.87
CA GLY A 146 1.54 -8.30 -13.39
C GLY A 146 1.24 -9.31 -14.51
N THR A 147 0.40 -10.30 -14.22
CA THR A 147 0.05 -11.39 -15.17
C THR A 147 -1.43 -11.47 -15.51
N GLY A 148 -2.26 -10.54 -15.00
CA GLY A 148 -3.70 -10.51 -15.20
C GLY A 148 -4.19 -9.36 -16.07
#